data_AF-A0A1G3R3E3-F1
#
_entry.id   AF-A0A1G3R3E3-F1
#
_cell.length_a   1.000
_cell.length_b   1.000
_cell.length_c   1.000
_cell.angle_alpha   90.00
_cell.angle_beta   90.00
_cell.angle_gamma   90.00
#
_symmetry.space_group_name_H-M   'P 1'
#
loop_
_entity.id
_entity.type
_entity.pdbx_description
1 polymer ?
#
loop_
_entity_poly.entity_id
_entity_poly.type
_entity_poly.pdbx_seq_one_letter_code
_entity_poly.pdbx_strand_id
1 'polypeptide(L)'
;MKIAVASLGIVPDALVGIRFGFCSQFLVFDLDTMGHVVVSVLPSREPAEGLSLEAIRTIARQDVEAVITGDIKDICRQTLIEMGIEVISGVRGMTVIEAIERYKSTRLATPESRQGTLARIAVAASGEGLDASLQTGLDACIALTIVDPATKKWELIRVEHSGPAHKVNIEGVRAIVQSGASVVITSQLSAGCCMALQALSVAAYIAPQGTTVREAIELYERGELEEAAPAI
;
A
#
# COMPACT_ATOMS: atom_id res chain seq x y z
N MET A 1 21.73 11.85 -8.70
CA MET A 1 21.17 10.52 -9.01
C MET A 1 19.66 10.54 -8.77
N LYS A 2 18.83 10.11 -9.73
CA LYS A 2 17.37 10.11 -9.56
C LYS A 2 16.77 8.71 -9.51
N ILE A 3 15.89 8.47 -8.55
CA ILE A 3 15.23 7.17 -8.34
C ILE A 3 13.72 7.37 -8.30
N ALA A 4 12.99 6.63 -9.13
CA ALA A 4 11.54 6.55 -9.06
C ALA A 4 11.11 5.42 -8.14
N VAL A 5 10.10 5.66 -7.30
CA VAL A 5 9.46 4.65 -6.47
C VAL A 5 7.98 4.62 -6.79
N ALA A 6 7.48 3.45 -7.20
CA ALA A 6 6.04 3.22 -7.31
C ALA A 6 5.42 3.43 -5.92
N SER A 7 4.33 4.19 -5.83
CA SER A 7 3.77 4.58 -4.54
C SER A 7 2.26 4.43 -4.51
N LEU A 8 1.75 4.02 -3.35
CA LEU A 8 0.31 4.03 -3.07
C LEU A 8 -0.20 5.42 -2.66
N GLY A 9 0.67 6.36 -2.29
CA GLY A 9 0.32 7.74 -1.93
C GLY A 9 1.20 8.80 -2.56
N ILE A 10 0.91 10.07 -2.28
CA ILE A 10 1.69 11.24 -2.77
C ILE A 10 2.75 11.74 -1.78
N VAL A 11 2.88 11.10 -0.61
CA VAL A 11 3.82 11.51 0.44
C VAL A 11 4.94 10.47 0.61
N PRO A 12 6.14 10.85 1.09
CA PRO A 12 7.25 9.91 1.31
C PRO A 12 6.96 8.78 2.30
N ASP A 13 6.07 9.02 3.27
CA ASP A 13 5.62 8.01 4.24
C ASP A 13 4.60 7.03 3.64
N ALA A 14 4.15 7.25 2.41
CA ALA A 14 3.26 6.31 1.74
C ALA A 14 3.98 4.99 1.45
N LEU A 15 3.21 3.92 1.35
CA LEU A 15 3.76 2.60 1.05
C LEU A 15 4.22 2.48 -0.41
N VAL A 16 5.27 1.68 -0.61
CA VAL A 16 5.71 1.30 -1.96
C VAL A 16 4.59 0.54 -2.66
N GLY A 17 4.33 0.94 -3.91
CA GLY A 17 3.37 0.36 -4.81
C GLY A 17 3.61 -1.13 -5.03
N ILE A 18 2.55 -1.93 -4.85
CA ILE A 18 2.63 -3.39 -4.91
C ILE A 18 2.88 -3.87 -6.34
N ARG A 19 2.29 -3.21 -7.35
CA ARG A 19 2.44 -3.55 -8.78
C ARG A 19 2.68 -2.30 -9.60
N PHE A 20 3.79 -2.26 -10.32
CA PHE A 20 4.21 -1.13 -11.16
C PHE A 20 3.10 -0.63 -12.09
N GLY A 21 2.43 -1.55 -12.80
CA GLY A 21 1.45 -1.19 -13.83
C GLY A 21 0.09 -0.71 -13.33
N PHE A 22 -0.19 -0.88 -12.04
CA PHE A 22 -1.43 -0.44 -11.39
C PHE A 22 -1.24 0.80 -10.53
N CYS A 23 0.00 1.23 -10.32
CA CYS A 23 0.27 2.45 -9.57
C CYS A 23 -0.10 3.67 -10.43
N SER A 24 -0.95 4.53 -9.88
CA SER A 24 -1.34 5.82 -10.47
C SER A 24 -0.31 6.92 -10.20
N GLN A 25 0.73 6.64 -9.42
CA GLN A 25 1.71 7.64 -9.01
C GLN A 25 3.07 7.04 -8.66
N PHE A 26 4.09 7.84 -8.89
CA PHE A 26 5.48 7.55 -8.60
C PHE A 26 6.08 8.76 -7.88
N LEU A 27 6.87 8.52 -6.83
CA LEU A 27 7.69 9.56 -6.24
C LEU A 27 9.09 9.45 -6.84
N VAL A 28 9.55 10.53 -7.48
CA VAL A 28 10.91 10.62 -8.03
C VAL A 28 11.77 11.41 -7.07
N PHE A 29 12.75 10.76 -6.47
CA PHE A 29 13.70 11.35 -5.55
C PHE A 29 15.01 11.68 -6.25
N ASP A 30 15.52 12.87 -6.00
CA ASP A 30 16.92 13.23 -6.24
C ASP A 30 17.72 12.86 -4.98
N LEU A 31 18.62 11.88 -5.07
CA LEU A 31 19.35 11.35 -3.92
C LEU A 31 20.45 12.28 -3.40
N ASP A 32 20.83 13.29 -4.18
CA ASP A 32 21.87 14.25 -3.80
C ASP A 32 21.25 15.35 -2.92
N THR A 33 20.06 15.81 -3.29
CA THR A 33 19.33 16.87 -2.56
C THR A 33 18.28 16.33 -1.58
N MET A 34 17.91 15.05 -1.69
CA MET A 34 16.75 14.42 -1.04
C MET A 34 15.41 15.10 -1.38
N GLY A 35 15.37 15.95 -2.40
CA GLY A 35 14.12 16.51 -2.93
C GLY A 35 13.33 15.44 -3.68
N HIS A 36 12.00 15.52 -3.64
CA HIS A 36 11.14 14.62 -4.41
C HIS A 36 10.07 15.39 -5.19
N VAL A 37 9.64 14.78 -6.29
CA VAL A 37 8.49 15.22 -7.06
C VAL A 37 7.51 14.06 -7.21
N VAL A 38 6.22 14.37 -7.18
CA VAL A 38 5.16 13.40 -7.42
C VAL A 38 4.84 13.39 -8.90
N VAL A 39 4.89 12.21 -9.50
CA VAL A 39 4.63 11.98 -10.93
C VAL A 39 3.39 11.09 -11.02
N SER A 40 2.27 11.71 -11.34
CA SER A 40 1.02 10.99 -11.56
C SER A 40 0.98 10.40 -12.97
N VAL A 41 0.46 9.18 -13.07
CA VAL A 41 0.25 8.43 -14.32
C VAL A 41 -1.20 8.00 -14.32
N LEU A 42 -1.87 8.07 -15.47
CA LEU A 42 -3.22 7.49 -15.58
C LEU A 42 -3.13 5.98 -15.38
N PRO A 43 -3.83 5.41 -14.38
CA PRO A 43 -3.84 3.97 -14.19
C PRO A 43 -4.54 3.32 -15.40
N SER A 44 -3.78 2.52 -16.15
CA SER A 44 -4.32 1.71 -17.24
C SER A 44 -5.17 0.60 -16.62
N ARG A 45 -6.51 0.75 -16.64
CA ARG A 45 -7.46 -0.21 -16.04
C ARG A 45 -7.29 -1.63 -16.58
N GLU A 46 -6.87 -1.78 -17.83
CA GLU A 46 -6.37 -3.02 -18.44
C GLU A 46 -5.57 -2.61 -19.70
N PRO A 47 -4.22 -2.62 -19.71
CA PRO A 47 -3.50 -2.47 -20.96
C PRO A 47 -3.80 -3.72 -21.80
N ALA A 48 -4.35 -3.53 -23.01
CA ALA A 48 -4.71 -4.61 -23.93
C ALA A 48 -3.57 -5.61 -24.21
N GLU A 49 -2.32 -5.19 -23.98
CA GLU A 49 -1.10 -5.99 -24.17
C GLU A 49 -0.34 -6.26 -22.86
N GLY A 50 -0.89 -5.92 -21.69
CA GLY A 50 -0.24 -6.15 -20.40
C GLY A 50 0.95 -5.24 -20.09
N LEU A 51 1.19 -4.22 -20.92
CA LEU A 51 2.27 -3.25 -20.80
C LEU A 51 1.75 -1.87 -20.37
N SER A 52 2.25 -1.35 -19.23
CA SER A 52 1.97 0.03 -18.79
C SER A 52 2.90 1.02 -19.49
N LEU A 53 2.82 1.08 -20.83
CA LEU A 53 3.68 1.93 -21.67
C LEU A 53 3.65 3.40 -21.25
N GLU A 54 2.50 3.89 -20.79
CA GLU A 54 2.37 5.26 -20.30
C GLU A 54 3.21 5.50 -19.04
N ALA A 55 3.17 4.59 -18.06
CA ALA A 55 3.99 4.66 -16.86
C ALA A 55 5.48 4.64 -17.20
N ILE A 56 5.89 3.71 -18.07
CA ILE A 56 7.28 3.59 -18.54
C ILE A 56 7.74 4.88 -19.21
N ARG A 57 6.97 5.42 -20.15
CA ARG A 57 7.30 6.68 -20.86
C ARG A 57 7.37 7.87 -19.91
N THR A 58 6.44 7.95 -18.97
CA THR A 58 6.38 9.06 -18.02
C THR A 58 7.57 9.04 -17.09
N ILE A 59 7.96 7.88 -16.59
CA ILE A 59 9.13 7.70 -15.73
C ILE A 59 10.43 7.93 -16.51
N ALA A 60 10.55 7.40 -17.73
CA ALA A 60 11.72 7.62 -18.56
C ALA A 60 11.99 9.11 -18.84
N ARG A 61 10.94 9.95 -18.91
CA ARG A 61 11.07 11.40 -19.06
C ARG A 61 11.62 12.11 -17.82
N GLN A 62 11.63 11.46 -16.67
CA GLN A 62 12.13 12.03 -15.41
C GLN A 62 13.64 11.87 -15.23
N ASP A 63 14.31 11.22 -16.20
CA ASP A 63 15.75 10.98 -16.20
C ASP A 63 16.19 10.20 -14.95
N VAL A 64 15.46 9.12 -14.66
CA VAL A 64 15.71 8.26 -13.50
C VAL A 64 16.66 7.13 -13.87
N GLU A 65 17.53 6.79 -12.93
CA GLU A 65 18.51 5.71 -13.08
C GLU A 65 17.96 4.37 -12.61
N ALA A 66 17.03 4.38 -11.65
CA ALA A 66 16.35 3.19 -11.18
C ALA A 66 14.87 3.41 -10.85
N VAL A 67 14.10 2.34 -10.94
CA VAL A 67 12.71 2.23 -10.52
C VAL A 67 12.59 1.17 -9.44
N ILE A 68 11.99 1.54 -8.31
CA ILE A 68 11.69 0.66 -7.19
C ILE A 68 10.18 0.36 -7.16
N THR A 69 9.83 -0.91 -7.07
CA THR A 69 8.43 -1.37 -7.05
C THR A 69 8.28 -2.72 -6.34
N GLY A 70 7.07 -3.06 -5.91
CA GLY A 70 6.76 -4.38 -5.35
C GLY A 70 6.86 -5.49 -6.38
N ASP A 71 6.12 -5.37 -7.49
CA ASP A 71 6.09 -6.37 -8.55
C ASP A 71 5.97 -5.68 -9.91
N ILE A 72 6.47 -6.35 -10.95
CA ILE A 72 6.49 -5.84 -12.32
C ILE A 72 6.52 -7.01 -13.31
N LYS A 73 5.69 -6.92 -14.35
CA LYS A 73 5.68 -7.90 -15.45
C LYS A 73 7.00 -7.86 -16.22
N ASP A 74 7.47 -9.02 -16.68
CA ASP A 74 8.75 -9.14 -17.39
C ASP A 74 8.85 -8.23 -18.62
N ILE A 75 7.76 -8.05 -19.36
CA ILE A 75 7.75 -7.17 -20.54
C ILE A 75 8.01 -5.71 -20.14
N CYS A 76 7.41 -5.25 -19.02
CA CYS A 76 7.65 -3.90 -18.49
C CYS A 76 9.09 -3.75 -17.96
N ARG A 77 9.59 -4.77 -17.25
CA ARG A 77 10.97 -4.82 -16.75
C ARG A 77 11.96 -4.69 -17.90
N GLN A 78 11.80 -5.52 -18.93
CA GLN A 78 12.72 -5.57 -20.07
C GLN A 78 12.75 -4.23 -20.81
N THR A 79 11.58 -3.62 -21.01
CA THR A 79 11.47 -2.30 -21.65
C THR A 79 12.21 -1.20 -20.86
N LEU A 80 12.08 -1.18 -19.53
CA LEU A 80 12.80 -0.22 -18.68
C LEU A 80 14.32 -0.43 -18.74
N ILE A 81 14.78 -1.69 -18.69
CA ILE A 81 16.20 -2.03 -18.78
C ILE A 81 16.78 -1.61 -20.14
N GLU A 82 16.05 -1.81 -21.23
CA GLU A 82 16.44 -1.37 -22.58
C GLU A 82 16.55 0.16 -22.71
N MET A 83 15.82 0.90 -21.87
CA MET A 83 15.94 2.35 -21.74
C MET A 83 17.07 2.79 -20.80
N GLY A 84 17.86 1.85 -20.27
CA GLY A 84 18.96 2.12 -19.34
C GLY A 84 18.52 2.35 -17.89
N ILE A 85 17.26 2.02 -17.56
CA ILE A 85 16.69 2.21 -16.22
C ILE A 85 16.76 0.89 -15.45
N GLU A 86 17.46 0.89 -14.32
CA GLU A 86 17.54 -0.27 -13.42
C GLU A 86 16.16 -0.55 -12.80
N VAL A 87 15.77 -1.83 -12.71
CA VAL A 87 14.48 -2.23 -12.14
C VAL A 87 14.67 -3.06 -10.89
N ILE A 88 14.25 -2.49 -9.76
CA ILE A 88 14.31 -3.12 -8.45
C ILE A 88 12.90 -3.52 -8.06
N SER A 89 12.67 -4.83 -8.12
CA SER A 89 11.39 -5.45 -7.81
C SER A 89 11.47 -6.34 -6.58
N GLY A 90 10.34 -6.61 -5.95
CA GLY A 90 10.22 -7.39 -4.72
C GLY A 90 10.20 -6.52 -3.47
N VAL A 91 10.08 -5.19 -3.63
CA VAL A 91 10.06 -4.26 -2.51
C VAL A 91 8.67 -4.18 -1.90
N ARG A 92 8.50 -4.74 -0.71
CA ARG A 92 7.18 -4.87 -0.06
C ARG A 92 7.26 -4.53 1.41
N GLY A 93 6.16 -4.00 1.95
CA GLY A 93 6.03 -3.71 3.38
C GLY A 93 6.99 -2.62 3.86
N MET A 94 7.31 -1.66 2.99
CA MET A 94 8.16 -0.51 3.29
C MET A 94 7.48 0.75 2.76
N THR A 95 7.71 1.86 3.45
CA THR A 95 7.39 3.19 2.95
C THR A 95 8.34 3.58 1.81
N VAL A 96 7.96 4.58 1.02
CA VAL A 96 8.79 5.11 -0.06
C VAL A 96 10.10 5.66 0.51
N ILE A 97 10.05 6.39 1.63
CA ILE A 97 11.25 6.94 2.27
C ILE A 97 12.19 5.83 2.75
N GLU A 98 11.68 4.77 3.39
CA GLU A 98 12.48 3.61 3.80
C GLU A 98 13.11 2.90 2.59
N ALA A 99 12.37 2.79 1.47
CA ALA A 99 12.90 2.19 0.25
C ALA A 99 14.08 2.97 -0.32
N ILE A 100 13.99 4.30 -0.31
CA ILE A 100 15.07 5.19 -0.72
C ILE A 100 16.28 5.07 0.22
N GLU A 101 16.07 5.08 1.54
CA GLU A 101 17.15 4.95 2.53
C GLU A 101 17.89 3.61 2.41
N ARG A 102 17.13 2.52 2.23
CA ARG A 102 17.70 1.19 1.99
C ARG A 102 18.43 1.11 0.65
N TYR A 103 17.89 1.74 -0.39
CA TYR A 103 18.58 1.83 -1.68
C TYR A 103 19.93 2.56 -1.54
N LYS A 104 19.99 3.66 -0.79
CA LYS A 104 21.26 4.36 -0.53
C LYS A 104 22.28 3.49 0.22
N SER A 105 21.80 2.63 1.11
CA SER A 105 22.65 1.83 2.00
C SER A 105 23.14 0.53 1.37
N THR A 106 22.26 -0.18 0.67
CA THR A 106 22.51 -1.55 0.17
C THR A 106 22.16 -1.74 -1.30
N ARG A 107 21.73 -0.66 -1.98
CA ARG A 107 21.11 -0.70 -3.32
C ARG A 107 19.92 -1.64 -3.45
N LEU A 108 19.35 -2.08 -2.33
CA LEU A 108 18.33 -3.13 -2.33
C LEU A 108 18.83 -4.39 -3.09
N ALA A 109 20.13 -4.69 -3.02
CA ALA A 109 20.75 -5.70 -3.86
C ALA A 109 20.25 -7.12 -3.56
N THR A 110 19.93 -7.42 -2.30
CA THR A 110 19.49 -8.76 -1.87
C THR A 110 17.98 -8.82 -1.63
N PRO A 111 17.33 -9.99 -1.80
CA PRO A 111 15.91 -10.15 -1.52
C PRO A 111 15.50 -9.73 -0.10
N GLU A 112 16.34 -9.98 0.90
CA GLU A 112 16.07 -9.66 2.31
C GLU A 112 16.03 -8.14 2.52
N SER A 113 16.90 -7.39 1.82
CA SER A 113 16.91 -5.93 1.91
C SER A 113 15.65 -5.27 1.33
N ARG A 114 14.93 -6.00 0.46
CA ARG A 114 13.68 -5.56 -0.18
C ARG A 114 12.43 -5.85 0.66
N GLN A 115 12.58 -6.61 1.74
CA GLN A 115 11.46 -6.87 2.65
C GLN A 115 11.50 -5.88 3.81
N GLY A 116 10.53 -4.98 3.82
CA GLY A 116 10.31 -4.11 4.97
C GLY A 116 9.58 -4.83 6.09
N THR A 117 9.57 -4.20 7.26
CA THR A 117 9.00 -4.77 8.48
C THR A 117 7.51 -4.46 8.62
N LEU A 118 6.94 -3.63 7.75
CA LEU A 118 5.64 -2.99 7.94
C LEU A 118 4.73 -3.10 6.72
N ALA A 119 3.97 -4.18 6.68
CA ALA A 119 2.61 -4.11 6.21
C ALA A 119 1.74 -5.10 6.97
N ARG A 120 1.66 -4.99 8.30
CA ARG A 120 0.55 -5.66 8.98
C ARG A 120 -0.74 -5.04 8.45
N ILE A 121 -1.63 -5.88 7.96
CA ILE A 121 -2.92 -5.50 7.40
C ILE A 121 -3.95 -5.76 8.49
N ALA A 122 -4.56 -4.70 9.02
CA ALA A 122 -5.73 -4.84 9.87
C ALA A 122 -6.96 -5.04 8.99
N VAL A 123 -7.75 -6.07 9.24
CA VAL A 123 -9.02 -6.29 8.55
C VAL A 123 -10.15 -6.27 9.56
N ALA A 124 -11.12 -5.37 9.37
CA ALA A 124 -12.31 -5.32 10.22
C ALA A 124 -13.24 -6.48 9.85
N ALA A 125 -13.38 -7.45 10.75
CA ALA A 125 -14.11 -8.70 10.50
C ALA A 125 -15.14 -8.97 11.59
N SER A 126 -16.26 -9.60 11.23
CA SER A 126 -17.32 -9.98 12.16
C SER A 126 -17.05 -11.30 12.91
N GLY A 127 -15.92 -11.95 12.63
CA GLY A 127 -15.53 -13.24 13.20
C GLY A 127 -14.02 -13.46 13.22
N GLU A 128 -13.60 -14.65 13.65
CA GLU A 128 -12.18 -14.99 13.81
C GLU A 128 -11.61 -15.69 12.57
N GLY A 129 -10.39 -15.33 12.20
CA GLY A 129 -9.63 -15.99 11.13
C GLY A 129 -9.82 -15.41 9.73
N LEU A 130 -9.15 -16.03 8.76
CA LEU A 130 -9.06 -15.54 7.37
C LEU A 130 -10.36 -15.74 6.58
N ASP A 131 -11.22 -16.66 6.98
CA ASP A 131 -12.47 -16.95 6.27
C ASP A 131 -13.66 -16.18 6.86
N ALA A 132 -13.41 -15.35 7.89
CA ALA A 132 -14.41 -14.45 8.45
C ALA A 132 -14.83 -13.39 7.44
N SER A 133 -16.12 -13.06 7.41
CA SER A 133 -16.63 -11.97 6.55
C SER A 133 -16.24 -10.60 7.10
N LEU A 134 -15.98 -9.67 6.19
CA LEU A 134 -15.73 -8.28 6.56
C LEU A 134 -16.95 -7.68 7.28
N GLN A 135 -16.68 -6.89 8.31
CA GLN A 135 -17.71 -6.12 8.99
C GLN A 135 -18.03 -4.84 8.21
N THR A 136 -19.26 -4.35 8.35
CA THR A 136 -19.67 -3.04 7.83
C THR A 136 -19.11 -1.94 8.74
N GLY A 137 -18.12 -1.20 8.23
CA GLY A 137 -17.58 -0.03 8.94
C GLY A 137 -16.63 -0.35 10.09
N LEU A 138 -15.74 0.61 10.39
CA LEU A 138 -14.93 0.61 11.61
C LEU A 138 -15.71 1.11 12.84
N ASP A 139 -16.82 1.84 12.62
CA ASP A 139 -17.58 2.51 13.68
C ASP A 139 -18.23 1.53 14.67
N ALA A 140 -18.60 0.33 14.21
CA ALA A 140 -19.14 -0.75 15.04
C ALA A 140 -18.15 -1.93 15.21
N CYS A 141 -16.90 -1.76 14.79
CA CYS A 141 -15.90 -2.83 14.79
C CYS A 141 -15.65 -3.35 16.22
N ILE A 142 -15.86 -4.66 16.40
CA ILE A 142 -15.62 -5.39 17.65
C ILE A 142 -14.36 -6.25 17.58
N ALA A 143 -13.84 -6.50 16.37
CA ALA A 143 -12.67 -7.34 16.16
C ALA A 143 -11.90 -6.93 14.89
N LEU A 144 -10.58 -6.93 15.02
CA LEU A 144 -9.63 -6.70 13.96
C LEU A 144 -8.78 -7.96 13.79
N THR A 145 -8.76 -8.50 12.57
CA THR A 145 -7.83 -9.56 12.20
C THR A 145 -6.58 -8.89 11.64
N ILE A 146 -5.48 -8.94 12.38
CA ILE A 146 -4.19 -8.40 11.96
C ILE A 146 -3.44 -9.49 11.23
N VAL A 147 -3.13 -9.27 9.96
CA VAL A 147 -2.46 -10.25 9.11
C VAL A 147 -1.10 -9.75 8.69
N ASP A 148 -0.10 -10.62 8.81
CA ASP A 148 1.18 -10.44 8.14
C ASP A 148 1.06 -10.99 6.70
N PRO A 149 1.10 -10.15 5.66
CA PRO A 149 0.93 -10.57 4.27
C PRO A 149 2.10 -11.43 3.78
N ALA A 150 3.29 -11.32 4.39
CA ALA A 150 4.45 -12.12 4.00
C ALA A 150 4.34 -13.56 4.50
N THR A 151 3.91 -13.75 5.74
CA THR A 151 3.83 -15.08 6.36
C THR A 151 2.42 -15.69 6.35
N LYS A 152 1.40 -14.90 6.00
CA LYS A 152 -0.03 -15.23 6.11
C LYS A 152 -0.46 -15.61 7.54
N LYS A 153 0.37 -15.34 8.55
CA LYS A 153 0.01 -15.46 9.95
C LYS A 153 -0.94 -14.35 10.33
N TRP A 154 -1.89 -14.65 11.20
CA TRP A 154 -2.87 -13.69 11.66
C TRP A 154 -3.03 -13.78 13.18
N GLU A 155 -3.39 -12.64 13.79
CA GLU A 155 -3.79 -12.52 15.18
C GLU A 155 -5.11 -11.76 15.26
N LEU A 156 -5.92 -12.08 16.26
CA LEU A 156 -7.19 -11.40 16.50
C LEU A 156 -7.01 -10.38 17.62
N ILE A 157 -7.35 -9.13 17.34
CA ILE A 157 -7.45 -8.08 18.36
C ILE A 157 -8.92 -7.75 18.54
N ARG A 158 -9.44 -7.97 19.75
CA ARG A 158 -10.79 -7.56 20.11
C ARG A 158 -10.78 -6.09 20.49
N VAL A 159 -11.66 -5.32 19.89
CA VAL A 159 -11.83 -3.90 20.16
C VAL A 159 -13.01 -3.75 21.10
N GLU A 160 -12.75 -3.32 22.33
CA GLU A 160 -13.82 -3.00 23.26
C GLU A 160 -14.49 -1.70 22.82
N HIS A 161 -15.71 -1.82 22.28
CA HIS A 161 -16.50 -0.64 21.92
C HIS A 161 -17.18 -0.07 23.17
N SER A 162 -16.60 0.99 23.72
CA SER A 162 -17.17 1.74 24.85
C SER A 162 -17.60 3.14 24.39
N GLY A 163 -18.74 3.23 23.69
CA GLY A 163 -19.27 4.50 23.21
C GLY A 163 -20.66 4.40 22.58
N PRO A 164 -21.41 5.51 22.47
CA PRO A 164 -22.65 5.55 21.70
C PRO A 164 -22.34 5.40 20.20
N ALA A 165 -23.24 4.74 19.47
CA ALA A 165 -23.18 4.66 18.02
C ALA A 165 -23.00 6.08 17.40
N HIS A 166 -22.17 6.20 16.36
CA HIS A 166 -21.91 7.43 15.58
C HIS A 166 -20.75 8.34 16.04
N LYS A 167 -19.86 7.89 16.93
CA LYS A 167 -18.53 8.51 17.11
C LYS A 167 -17.45 7.63 16.48
N VAL A 168 -16.42 8.27 15.93
CA VAL A 168 -15.20 7.60 15.44
C VAL A 168 -14.75 6.59 16.49
N ASN A 169 -14.56 5.33 16.09
CA ASN A 169 -14.12 4.26 16.97
C ASN A 169 -12.62 4.43 17.28
N ILE A 170 -12.31 5.35 18.20
CA ILE A 170 -10.94 5.70 18.59
C ILE A 170 -10.19 4.47 19.12
N GLU A 171 -10.87 3.57 19.82
CA GLU A 171 -10.25 2.33 20.31
C GLU A 171 -9.91 1.38 19.15
N GLY A 172 -10.75 1.30 18.12
CA GLY A 172 -10.43 0.59 16.88
C GLY A 172 -9.22 1.18 16.16
N VAL A 173 -9.17 2.51 15.99
CA VAL A 173 -8.02 3.21 15.41
C VAL A 173 -6.76 2.98 16.25
N ARG A 174 -6.86 3.05 17.58
CA ARG A 174 -5.73 2.81 18.48
C ARG A 174 -5.23 1.37 18.37
N ALA A 175 -6.14 0.39 18.33
CA ALA A 175 -5.79 -1.02 18.18
C ALA A 175 -5.01 -1.28 16.88
N ILE A 176 -5.42 -0.67 15.77
CA ILE A 176 -4.71 -0.76 14.47
C ILE A 176 -3.29 -0.20 14.58
N VAL A 177 -3.13 0.96 15.21
CA VAL A 177 -1.81 1.60 15.37
C VAL A 177 -0.93 0.79 16.32
N GLN A 178 -1.47 0.32 17.43
CA GLN A 178 -0.75 -0.51 18.40
C GLN A 178 -0.36 -1.88 17.84
N SER A 179 -1.16 -2.42 16.91
CA SER A 179 -0.80 -3.63 16.18
C SER A 179 0.29 -3.40 15.13
N GLY A 180 0.79 -2.17 14.97
CA GLY A 180 1.76 -1.83 13.92
C GLY A 180 1.21 -2.09 12.51
N ALA A 181 -0.11 -2.02 12.33
CA ALA A 181 -0.71 -2.16 11.03
C ALA A 181 -0.59 -0.82 10.28
N SER A 182 0.03 -0.84 9.11
CA SER A 182 0.14 0.33 8.23
C SER A 182 -1.01 0.39 7.21
N VAL A 183 -1.83 -0.66 7.16
CA VAL A 183 -2.97 -0.80 6.25
C VAL A 183 -4.18 -1.27 7.04
N VAL A 184 -5.35 -0.69 6.75
CA VAL A 184 -6.63 -1.22 7.19
C VAL A 184 -7.56 -1.47 6.01
N ILE A 185 -8.21 -2.64 5.98
CA ILE A 185 -9.21 -2.99 4.98
C ILE A 185 -10.57 -3.15 5.64
N THR A 186 -11.57 -2.48 5.08
CA THR A 186 -12.96 -2.49 5.57
C THR A 186 -13.92 -2.41 4.40
N SER A 187 -15.19 -2.81 4.60
CA SER A 187 -16.20 -2.69 3.53
C SER A 187 -16.79 -1.28 3.39
N GLN A 188 -16.69 -0.48 4.45
CA GLN A 188 -17.12 0.92 4.50
C GLN A 188 -16.25 1.68 5.49
N LEU A 189 -16.08 2.98 5.30
CA LEU A 189 -15.36 3.83 6.24
C LEU A 189 -16.01 5.22 6.32
N SER A 190 -16.19 5.71 7.54
CA SER A 190 -16.68 7.07 7.77
C SER A 190 -15.55 8.09 7.55
N ALA A 191 -15.90 9.29 7.08
CA ALA A 191 -14.91 10.36 6.80
C ALA A 191 -14.03 10.68 8.03
N GLY A 192 -14.60 10.68 9.24
CA GLY A 192 -13.85 10.90 10.47
C GLY A 192 -12.82 9.80 10.76
N CYS A 193 -13.15 8.53 10.48
CA CYS A 193 -12.21 7.42 10.60
C CYS A 193 -11.12 7.48 9.53
N CYS A 194 -11.46 7.80 8.27
CA CYS A 194 -10.47 8.04 7.20
C CYS A 194 -9.43 9.08 7.62
N MET A 195 -9.90 10.25 8.08
CA MET A 195 -9.01 11.35 8.49
C MET A 195 -8.10 10.94 9.66
N ALA A 196 -8.64 10.22 10.65
CA ALA A 196 -7.87 9.77 11.80
C ALA A 196 -6.78 8.76 11.41
N LEU A 197 -7.11 7.80 10.53
CA LEU A 197 -6.15 6.80 10.05
C LEU A 197 -5.06 7.42 9.19
N GLN A 198 -5.42 8.33 8.27
CA GLN A 198 -4.47 9.04 7.43
C GLN A 198 -3.51 9.91 8.26
N ALA A 199 -4.00 10.60 9.29
CA ALA A 199 -3.16 11.38 10.19
C ALA A 199 -2.13 10.55 10.97
N LEU A 200 -2.35 9.22 11.06
CA LEU A 200 -1.48 8.26 11.75
C LEU A 200 -0.68 7.40 10.75
N SER A 201 -0.63 7.80 9.49
CA SER A 201 0.05 7.08 8.39
C SER A 201 -0.46 5.65 8.19
N VAL A 202 -1.75 5.41 8.47
CA VAL A 202 -2.43 4.15 8.16
C VAL A 202 -3.26 4.32 6.90
N ALA A 203 -2.91 3.60 5.84
CA ALA A 203 -3.65 3.60 4.59
C ALA A 203 -4.95 2.79 4.77
N ALA A 204 -6.07 3.33 4.33
CA ALA A 204 -7.37 2.67 4.44
C ALA A 204 -7.86 2.24 3.06
N TYR A 205 -8.36 1.01 2.93
CA TYR A 205 -8.88 0.46 1.68
C TYR A 205 -10.31 -0.04 1.84
N ILE A 206 -11.12 0.19 0.81
CA ILE A 206 -12.51 -0.25 0.72
C ILE A 206 -12.57 -1.54 -0.10
N ALA A 207 -13.00 -2.62 0.55
CA ALA A 207 -13.30 -3.89 -0.09
C ALA A 207 -14.80 -4.04 -0.39
N PRO A 208 -15.19 -4.83 -1.41
CA PRO A 208 -16.59 -5.12 -1.66
C PRO A 208 -17.30 -5.73 -0.44
N GLN A 209 -18.60 -5.49 -0.32
CA GLN A 209 -19.40 -6.15 0.71
C GLN A 209 -19.48 -7.65 0.46
N GLY A 210 -19.50 -8.45 1.54
CA GLY A 210 -19.56 -9.91 1.46
C GLY A 210 -18.21 -10.60 1.23
N THR A 211 -17.13 -9.83 1.06
CA THR A 211 -15.76 -10.36 0.96
C THR A 211 -15.29 -10.92 2.31
N THR A 212 -14.48 -11.97 2.26
CA THR A 212 -13.79 -12.55 3.43
C THR A 212 -12.46 -11.84 3.71
N VAL A 213 -11.90 -12.00 4.91
CA VAL A 213 -10.58 -11.45 5.25
C VAL A 213 -9.52 -11.89 4.23
N ARG A 214 -9.53 -13.17 3.84
CA ARG A 214 -8.64 -13.75 2.83
C ARG A 214 -8.78 -13.04 1.49
N GLU A 215 -10.00 -12.96 0.96
CA GLU A 215 -10.25 -12.33 -0.33
C GLU A 215 -9.91 -10.84 -0.31
N ALA A 216 -10.16 -10.15 0.81
CA ALA A 216 -9.81 -8.74 0.97
C ALA A 216 -8.28 -8.54 0.91
N ILE A 217 -7.52 -9.41 1.56
CA ILE A 217 -6.05 -9.40 1.48
C ILE A 217 -5.59 -9.74 0.06
N GLU A 218 -6.20 -10.71 -0.61
CA GLU A 218 -5.87 -11.03 -1.99
C GLU A 218 -6.16 -9.85 -2.93
N LEU A 219 -7.30 -9.18 -2.80
CA LEU A 219 -7.64 -7.98 -3.56
C LEU A 219 -6.63 -6.86 -3.31
N TYR A 220 -6.24 -6.66 -2.05
CA TYR A 220 -5.20 -5.70 -1.67
C TYR A 220 -3.86 -6.04 -2.33
N GLU A 221 -3.43 -7.29 -2.26
CA GLU A 221 -2.21 -7.78 -2.91
C GLU A 221 -2.27 -7.69 -4.43
N ARG A 222 -3.47 -7.73 -5.02
CA ARG A 222 -3.69 -7.50 -6.45
C ARG A 222 -3.72 -6.01 -6.82
N GLY A 223 -3.80 -5.10 -5.86
CA GLY A 223 -3.98 -3.66 -6.10
C GLY A 223 -5.38 -3.32 -6.66
N GLU A 224 -6.36 -4.18 -6.38
CA GLU A 224 -7.74 -4.06 -6.88
C GLU A 224 -8.67 -3.35 -5.89
N LEU A 225 -8.17 -3.01 -4.70
CA LEU A 225 -8.92 -2.26 -3.71
C LEU A 225 -8.80 -0.76 -3.96
N GLU A 226 -9.90 -0.06 -3.72
CA GLU A 226 -9.94 1.40 -3.74
C GLU A 226 -9.44 1.95 -2.41
N GLU A 227 -8.50 2.90 -2.44
CA GLU A 227 -8.05 3.60 -1.24
C GLU A 227 -9.14 4.57 -0.78
N ALA A 228 -9.49 4.50 0.50
CA ALA A 228 -10.49 5.35 1.10
C ALA A 228 -9.95 6.79 1.25
N ALA A 229 -10.47 7.71 0.45
CA ALA A 229 -10.21 9.14 0.59
C ALA A 229 -11.28 9.81 1.47
N PRO A 230 -10.93 10.80 2.31
CA PRO A 230 -11.92 11.60 3.01
C PRO A 230 -12.74 12.39 1.99
N ALA A 231 -14.05 12.21 1.99
CA ALA A 231 -14.94 13.08 1.23
C ALA A 231 -14.86 14.50 1.81
N ILE A 232 -14.57 15.47 0.93
CA ILE A 232 -14.45 16.92 1.25
C ILE A 232 -15.83 17.48 1.63
#